data_AF-A0A2K5YL54-F1
#
_entry.id   AF-A0A2K5YL54-F1
#
_cell.length_a   1.000
_cell.length_b   1.000
_cell.length_c   1.000
_cell.angle_alpha   90.00
_cell.angle_beta   90.00
_cell.angle_gamma   90.00
#
_symmetry.space_group_name_H-M   'P 1'
#
loop_
_entity.id
_entity.type
_entity.pdbx_description
1 polymer ?
#
loop_
_entity_poly.entity_id
_entity_poly.type
_entity_poly.pdbx_seq_one_letter_code
_entity_poly.pdbx_strand_id
1 'polypeptide(L)'
;MGNKQTVFTHEQLEAYQDNPFRQRIAQVFSEDGDGHMTLDNFLDMFSVMSEMAPRDLKAYYAFKIYDFNNDDYICAWDLEQTVTKLTRGELSAQEVSLVCEKVLDEADGDHDGRLSLEDFRNMILRAPDFL
;
A
#
# COMPACT_ATOMS: atom_id res chain seq x y z
N MET A 1 23.86 19.64 15.80
CA MET A 1 22.44 19.34 16.11
C MET A 1 21.61 20.13 15.13
N GLY A 2 21.38 19.58 13.94
CA GLY A 2 20.60 20.25 12.90
C GLY A 2 19.14 19.86 13.04
N ASN A 3 18.30 20.80 13.43
CA ASN A 3 16.85 20.67 13.30
C ASN A 3 16.53 20.53 11.81
N LYS A 4 16.38 19.29 11.34
CA LYS A 4 15.72 19.01 10.07
C LYS A 4 14.23 19.23 10.30
N GLN A 5 13.82 20.48 10.23
CA GLN A 5 12.43 20.82 10.14
C GLN A 5 11.91 20.16 8.85
N THR A 6 10.99 19.22 9.00
CA THR A 6 10.31 18.55 7.89
C THR A 6 9.48 19.60 7.17
N VAL A 7 10.09 20.36 6.26
CA VAL A 7 9.38 21.31 5.41
C VAL A 7 8.74 20.49 4.32
N PHE A 8 7.43 20.26 4.45
CA PHE A 8 6.62 19.61 3.43
C PHE A 8 6.60 20.49 2.19
N THR A 9 6.92 19.91 1.04
CA THR A 9 6.85 20.62 -0.24
C THR A 9 5.41 20.58 -0.76
N HIS A 10 5.03 21.62 -1.52
CA HIS A 10 3.71 21.66 -2.16
C HIS A 10 3.50 20.46 -3.10
N GLU A 11 4.56 20.07 -3.81
CA GLU A 11 4.58 18.93 -4.73
C GLU A 11 4.25 17.60 -4.04
N GLN A 12 4.76 17.36 -2.83
CA GLN A 12 4.45 16.15 -2.05
C GLN A 12 2.97 16.08 -1.64
N LEU A 13 2.36 17.24 -1.36
CA LEU A 13 0.93 17.32 -1.03
C LEU A 13 0.06 17.11 -2.27
N GLU A 14 0.45 17.65 -3.43
CA GLU A 14 -0.24 17.40 -4.69
C GLU A 14 -0.16 15.93 -5.10
N ALA A 15 1.03 15.31 -5.01
CA ALA A 15 1.21 13.88 -5.31
C ALA A 15 0.32 12.97 -4.45
N TYR A 16 0.08 13.34 -3.18
CA TYR A 16 -0.86 12.62 -2.32
C TYR A 16 -2.32 12.79 -2.77
N GLN A 17 -2.71 13.99 -3.24
CA GLN A 17 -4.09 14.25 -3.68
C GLN A 17 -4.46 13.45 -4.94
N ASP A 18 -3.51 13.27 -5.86
CA ASP A 18 -3.70 12.47 -7.07
C ASP A 18 -3.58 10.95 -6.85
N ASN A 19 -3.24 10.51 -5.64
CA ASN A 19 -3.06 9.10 -5.34
C ASN A 19 -4.43 8.35 -5.34
N PRO A 20 -4.61 7.30 -6.17
CA PRO A 20 -5.84 6.50 -6.21
C PRO A 20 -6.12 5.76 -4.89
N PHE A 21 -5.11 5.58 -4.06
CA PHE A 21 -5.20 4.95 -2.74
C PHE A 21 -5.32 5.95 -1.60
N ARG A 22 -5.41 7.27 -1.84
CA ARG A 22 -5.43 8.29 -0.76
C ARG A 22 -6.44 7.98 0.35
N GLN A 23 -7.63 7.51 -0.01
CA GLN A 23 -8.69 7.20 0.94
C GLN A 23 -8.34 5.97 1.78
N ARG A 24 -7.69 4.98 1.16
CA ARG A 24 -7.25 3.77 1.84
C ARG A 24 -6.06 4.06 2.76
N ILE A 25 -5.11 4.89 2.30
CA ILE A 25 -4.01 5.39 3.13
C ILE A 25 -4.58 6.10 4.36
N ALA A 26 -5.52 7.03 4.17
CA ALA A 26 -6.16 7.71 5.30
C ALA A 26 -6.85 6.74 6.28
N GLN A 27 -7.53 5.70 5.79
CA GLN A 27 -8.15 4.67 6.63
C GLN A 27 -7.12 3.85 7.42
N VAL A 28 -6.00 3.47 6.80
CA VAL A 28 -4.94 2.70 7.46
C VAL A 28 -4.25 3.50 8.57
N PHE A 29 -4.11 4.82 8.38
CA PHE A 29 -3.48 5.70 9.36
C PHE A 29 -4.45 6.32 10.37
N SER A 30 -5.77 6.27 10.14
CA SER A 30 -6.77 6.70 11.11
C SER A 30 -6.87 5.73 12.27
N GLU A 31 -7.00 6.24 13.50
CA GLU A 31 -7.08 5.41 14.71
C GLU A 31 -8.32 4.49 14.71
N ASP A 32 -9.44 5.00 14.16
CA ASP A 32 -10.73 4.31 14.15
C ASP A 32 -11.05 3.63 12.80
N GLY A 33 -10.15 3.70 11.83
CA GLY A 33 -10.34 3.11 10.49
C GLY A 33 -11.40 3.82 9.62
N ASP A 34 -11.94 4.94 10.08
CA ASP A 34 -13.01 5.71 9.40
C ASP A 34 -12.46 6.70 8.36
N GLY A 35 -11.14 6.88 8.31
CA GLY A 35 -10.45 7.81 7.42
C GLY A 35 -10.38 9.25 7.93
N HIS A 36 -10.84 9.53 9.16
CA HIS A 36 -10.59 10.80 9.82
C HIS A 36 -9.16 10.82 10.38
N MET A 37 -8.31 11.65 9.77
CA MET A 37 -6.92 11.78 10.19
C MET A 37 -6.75 12.96 11.15
N THR A 38 -6.20 12.70 12.34
CA THR A 38 -5.67 13.74 13.21
C THR A 38 -4.33 14.25 12.69
N LEU A 39 -3.83 15.36 13.26
CA LEU A 39 -2.50 15.85 12.92
C LEU A 39 -1.41 14.81 13.23
N ASP A 40 -1.55 14.08 14.35
CA ASP A 40 -0.61 13.03 14.72
C ASP A 40 -0.63 11.86 13.70
N ASN A 41 -1.81 11.41 13.27
CA ASN A 41 -1.91 10.38 12.22
C ASN A 41 -1.29 10.83 10.89
N PHE A 42 -1.43 12.11 10.56
CA PHE A 42 -0.82 12.69 9.38
C PHE A 42 0.71 12.69 9.50
N LEU A 43 1.26 13.10 10.64
CA LEU A 43 2.71 13.07 10.87
C LEU A 43 3.27 11.64 10.82
N ASP A 44 2.55 10.65 11.36
CA ASP A 44 2.93 9.24 11.28
C ASP A 44 2.93 8.74 9.84
N MET A 45 1.89 9.06 9.07
CA MET A 45 1.81 8.73 7.64
C MET A 45 3.02 9.26 6.86
N PHE A 46 3.34 10.54 7.03
CA PHE A 46 4.50 11.13 6.35
C PHE A 46 5.83 10.59 6.84
N SER A 47 5.93 10.24 8.13
CA SER A 47 7.12 9.59 8.70
C SER A 47 7.38 8.25 8.00
N VAL A 48 6.34 7.45 7.76
CA VAL A 48 6.42 6.17 7.03
C VAL A 48 6.73 6.38 5.55
N MET A 49 6.13 7.39 4.91
CA MET A 49 6.38 7.69 3.48
C MET A 49 7.75 8.33 3.22
N SER A 50 8.46 8.79 4.26
CA SER A 50 9.81 9.36 4.16
C SER A 50 10.80 8.36 3.57
N GLU A 51 11.76 8.83 2.77
CA GLU A 51 12.92 8.05 2.31
C GLU A 51 13.72 7.44 3.47
N MET A 52 13.71 8.10 4.63
CA MET A 52 14.45 7.66 5.82
C MET A 52 13.76 6.53 6.60
N ALA A 53 12.51 6.16 6.26
CA ALA A 53 11.78 5.14 7.00
C ALA A 53 12.36 3.73 6.74
N PRO A 54 12.39 2.85 7.77
CA PRO A 54 12.80 1.46 7.60
C PRO A 54 11.96 0.75 6.55
N ARG A 55 12.61 -0.08 5.73
CA ARG A 55 11.94 -0.85 4.66
C ARG A 55 10.82 -1.73 5.20
N ASP A 56 11.05 -2.39 6.33
CA ASP A 56 10.06 -3.27 6.97
C ASP A 56 8.80 -2.51 7.39
N LEU A 57 8.96 -1.24 7.80
CA LEU A 57 7.84 -0.38 8.15
C LEU A 57 7.05 0.02 6.91
N LYS A 58 7.74 0.40 5.83
CA LYS A 58 7.09 0.71 4.54
C LYS A 58 6.34 -0.51 3.99
N ALA A 59 6.97 -1.69 4.00
CA ALA A 59 6.37 -2.93 3.54
C ALA A 59 5.12 -3.28 4.37
N TYR A 60 5.17 -3.09 5.70
CA TYR A 60 4.03 -3.32 6.57
C TYR A 60 2.85 -2.39 6.27
N TYR A 61 3.09 -1.09 6.13
CA TYR A 61 2.00 -0.15 5.81
C TYR A 61 1.49 -0.32 4.38
N ALA A 62 2.37 -0.63 3.42
CA ALA A 62 1.95 -1.02 2.08
C ALA A 62 1.03 -2.24 2.16
N PHE A 63 1.43 -3.31 2.85
CA PHE A 63 0.57 -4.49 3.06
C PHE A 63 -0.82 -4.11 3.57
N LYS A 64 -0.90 -3.29 4.62
CA LYS A 64 -2.17 -2.80 5.18
C LYS A 64 -3.01 -1.95 4.22
N ILE A 65 -2.38 -1.24 3.29
CA ILE A 65 -3.09 -0.47 2.25
C ILE A 65 -3.69 -1.41 1.20
N TYR A 66 -2.99 -2.50 0.84
CA TYR A 66 -3.44 -3.44 -0.17
C TYR A 66 -4.44 -4.46 0.36
N ASP A 67 -4.35 -4.87 1.62
CA ASP A 67 -5.38 -5.65 2.33
C ASP A 67 -6.63 -4.76 2.49
N PHE A 68 -7.72 -5.01 1.76
CA PHE A 68 -8.94 -4.17 1.82
C PHE A 68 -9.93 -4.65 2.87
N ASN A 69 -9.97 -5.96 3.15
CA ASN A 69 -10.90 -6.57 4.08
C ASN A 69 -10.36 -6.62 5.53
N ASN A 70 -9.12 -6.18 5.76
CA ASN A 70 -8.40 -6.18 7.03
C ASN A 70 -8.27 -7.58 7.65
N ASP A 71 -8.13 -8.63 6.84
CA ASP A 71 -8.02 -10.00 7.33
C ASP A 71 -6.57 -10.47 7.58
N ASP A 72 -5.60 -9.56 7.44
CA ASP A 72 -4.16 -9.84 7.51
C ASP A 72 -3.62 -10.73 6.37
N TYR A 73 -4.36 -10.83 5.27
CA TYR A 73 -3.94 -11.46 4.02
C TYR A 73 -4.31 -10.56 2.83
N ILE A 74 -3.57 -10.68 1.72
CA ILE A 74 -3.98 -10.09 0.44
C ILE A 74 -4.47 -11.23 -0.44
N CYS A 75 -5.78 -11.30 -0.64
CA CYS A 75 -6.39 -12.32 -1.49
C CYS A 75 -6.63 -11.80 -2.91
N ALA A 76 -7.07 -12.69 -3.80
CA ALA A 76 -7.43 -12.31 -5.17
C ALA A 76 -8.42 -11.14 -5.22
N TRP A 77 -9.38 -11.07 -4.29
CA TRP A 77 -10.35 -9.98 -4.25
C TRP A 77 -9.69 -8.62 -3.93
N ASP A 78 -8.73 -8.58 -3.01
CA ASP A 78 -7.98 -7.36 -2.68
C ASP A 78 -7.12 -6.89 -3.87
N LEU A 79 -6.51 -7.84 -4.58
CA LEU A 79 -5.77 -7.57 -5.82
C LEU A 79 -6.70 -7.06 -6.92
N GLU A 80 -7.90 -7.61 -7.07
CA GLU A 80 -8.89 -7.12 -8.02
C GLU A 80 -9.27 -5.66 -7.72
N GLN A 81 -9.51 -5.31 -6.46
CA GLN A 81 -9.79 -3.92 -6.06
C GLN A 81 -8.61 -3.00 -6.35
N THR A 82 -7.40 -3.47 -6.08
CA THR A 82 -6.14 -2.76 -6.34
C THR A 82 -5.96 -2.48 -7.83
N VAL A 83 -6.03 -3.51 -8.67
CA VAL A 83 -5.86 -3.42 -10.12
C VAL A 83 -6.94 -2.53 -10.72
N THR A 84 -8.20 -2.68 -10.28
CA THR A 84 -9.31 -1.83 -10.74
C THR A 84 -9.08 -0.36 -10.40
N LYS A 85 -8.56 -0.04 -9.20
CA LYS A 85 -8.21 1.33 -8.81
C LYS A 85 -7.05 1.90 -9.64
N LEU A 86 -6.03 1.09 -9.92
CA LEU A 86 -4.87 1.50 -10.73
C LEU A 86 -5.25 1.76 -12.18
N THR A 87 -6.06 0.88 -12.78
CA THR A 87 -6.47 0.99 -14.19
C THR A 87 -7.74 1.82 -14.36
N ARG A 88 -8.28 2.40 -13.28
CA ARG A 88 -9.53 3.17 -13.30
C ARG A 88 -10.71 2.40 -13.92
N GLY A 89 -10.68 1.06 -13.83
CA GLY A 89 -11.68 0.18 -14.41
C GLY A 89 -11.61 0.04 -15.93
N GLU A 90 -10.48 0.37 -16.57
CA GLU A 90 -10.30 0.24 -18.02
C GLU A 90 -10.03 -1.21 -18.48
N LEU A 91 -9.64 -2.09 -17.56
CA LEU A 91 -9.42 -3.50 -17.86
C LEU A 91 -10.70 -4.33 -17.77
N SER A 92 -10.81 -5.34 -18.62
CA SER A 92 -11.87 -6.34 -18.52
C SER A 92 -11.67 -7.24 -17.30
N ALA A 93 -12.76 -7.84 -16.80
CA ALA A 93 -12.68 -8.79 -15.67
C ALA A 93 -11.69 -9.94 -15.92
N GLN A 94 -11.55 -10.40 -17.16
CA GLN A 94 -10.60 -11.46 -17.53
C GLN A 94 -9.15 -11.00 -17.41
N GLU A 95 -8.84 -9.77 -17.82
CA GLU A 95 -7.50 -9.20 -17.68
C GLU A 95 -7.15 -8.95 -16.22
N VAL A 96 -8.10 -8.45 -15.42
CA VAL A 96 -7.92 -8.26 -13.98
C VAL A 96 -7.63 -9.61 -13.31
N SER A 97 -8.45 -10.64 -13.55
CA SER A 97 -8.22 -11.98 -12.98
C SER A 97 -6.87 -12.57 -13.41
N LEU A 98 -6.48 -12.41 -14.68
CA LEU A 98 -5.18 -12.89 -15.16
C LEU A 98 -4.00 -12.19 -14.45
N VAL A 99 -4.11 -10.88 -14.19
CA VAL A 99 -3.09 -10.14 -13.43
C VAL A 99 -3.05 -10.64 -11.98
N CYS A 100 -4.21 -10.84 -11.35
CA CYS A 100 -4.28 -11.33 -9.97
C CYS A 100 -3.68 -12.74 -9.85
N GLU A 101 -4.01 -13.65 -10.77
CA GLU A 101 -3.43 -15.00 -10.80
C GLU A 101 -1.91 -14.95 -10.96
N LYS A 102 -1.38 -14.10 -11.85
CA LYS A 102 0.08 -13.98 -12.04
C LYS A 102 0.79 -13.41 -10.82
N VAL A 103 0.19 -12.40 -10.17
CA VAL A 103 0.75 -11.83 -8.95
C VAL A 103 0.79 -12.87 -7.84
N LEU A 104 -0.29 -13.64 -7.65
CA LEU A 104 -0.31 -14.73 -6.69
C LEU A 104 0.72 -15.81 -7.05
N ASP A 105 0.77 -16.28 -8.29
CA ASP A 105 1.73 -17.32 -8.71
C ASP A 105 3.20 -16.94 -8.47
N GLU A 106 3.53 -15.64 -8.56
CA GLU A 106 4.90 -15.13 -8.33
C GLU A 106 5.20 -14.81 -6.86
N ALA A 107 4.21 -14.28 -6.12
CA ALA A 107 4.40 -13.78 -4.76
C ALA A 107 4.01 -14.79 -3.67
N ASP A 108 3.06 -15.67 -3.92
CA ASP A 108 2.57 -16.69 -3.00
C ASP A 108 3.59 -17.83 -2.89
N GLY A 109 4.40 -17.79 -1.85
CA GLY A 109 5.49 -18.75 -1.64
C GLY A 109 5.04 -20.09 -1.08
N ASP A 110 3.91 -20.13 -0.37
CA ASP A 110 3.37 -21.34 0.26
C ASP A 110 2.16 -21.93 -0.50
N HIS A 111 1.71 -21.25 -1.55
CA HIS A 111 0.63 -21.65 -2.46
C HIS A 111 -0.71 -21.84 -1.75
N ASP A 112 -0.99 -21.03 -0.73
CA ASP A 112 -2.25 -21.06 0.00
C ASP A 112 -3.37 -20.20 -0.66
N GLY A 113 -3.03 -19.51 -1.76
CA GLY A 113 -3.95 -18.72 -2.58
C GLY A 113 -4.15 -17.28 -2.10
N ARG A 114 -3.32 -16.82 -1.17
CA ARG A 114 -3.35 -15.47 -0.59
C ARG A 114 -1.92 -15.09 -0.18
N LEU A 115 -1.65 -13.80 -0.01
CA LEU A 115 -0.32 -13.33 0.40
C LEU A 115 -0.35 -12.99 1.87
N SER A 116 0.49 -13.64 2.64
CA SER A 116 0.77 -13.21 4.01
C SER A 116 1.71 -12.00 4.02
N LEU A 117 1.86 -11.35 5.18
CA LEU A 117 2.85 -10.28 5.35
C LEU A 117 4.28 -10.76 5.03
N GLU A 118 4.59 -12.04 5.25
CA GLU A 118 5.91 -12.60 4.96
C GLU A 118 6.14 -12.72 3.45
N ASP A 119 5.16 -13.23 2.72
CA ASP A 119 5.18 -13.31 1.25
C ASP A 119 5.34 -11.93 0.63
N PHE A 120 4.55 -10.96 1.12
CA PHE A 120 4.60 -9.59 0.63
C PHE A 120 5.95 -8.92 0.91
N ARG A 121 6.56 -9.15 2.08
CA ARG A 121 7.91 -8.67 2.38
C ARG A 121 8.95 -9.30 1.45
N ASN A 122 8.87 -10.61 1.23
CA ASN A 122 9.76 -11.32 0.33
C ASN A 122 9.63 -10.82 -1.12
N MET A 123 8.41 -10.53 -1.56
CA MET A 123 8.11 -9.92 -2.87
C MET A 123 8.73 -8.52 -2.99
N ILE A 124 8.50 -7.63 -2.01
CA ILE A 124 9.06 -6.26 -2.02
C ILE A 124 10.60 -6.27 -2.05
N LEU A 125 11.24 -7.19 -1.33
CA LEU A 125 12.70 -7.31 -1.36
C LEU A 125 13.24 -7.71 -2.73
N ARG A 126 12.43 -8.38 -3.56
CA ARG A 126 12.78 -8.75 -4.94
C ARG A 126 12.46 -7.66 -5.96
N ALA A 127 11.66 -6.65 -5.60
CA ALA A 127 11.25 -5.55 -6.46
C ALA A 127 12.14 -4.31 -6.23
N PRO A 128 13.21 -4.10 -7.01
CA PRO A 128 14.11 -2.96 -6.84
C PRO A 128 13.43 -1.61 -7.09
N ASP A 129 12.38 -1.57 -7.92
CA ASP A 129 11.62 -0.35 -8.23
C ASP A 129 10.65 0.08 -7.11
N PHE A 130 10.43 -0.77 -6.10
CA PHE A 130 9.58 -0.42 -4.95
C PHE A 130 10.34 0.42 -3.90
N LEU A 131 11.63 0.69 -4.11
CA LEU A 131 12.56 1.28 -3.14
C LEU A 131 13.14 2.64 -3.59
#